data_AF-A0A7C3CF38-F1
#
_entry.id   AF-A0A7C3CF38-F1
#
_cell.length_a   1.000
_cell.length_b   1.000
_cell.length_c   1.000
_cell.angle_alpha   90.00
_cell.angle_beta   90.00
_cell.angle_gamma   90.00
#
_symmetry.space_group_name_H-M   'P 1'
#
loop_
_entity.id
_entity.type
_entity.pdbx_description
1 polymer ?
#
loop_
_entity_poly.entity_id
_entity_poly.type
_entity_poly.pdbx_seq_one_letter_code
_entity_poly.pdbx_strand_id
1 'polypeptide(L)'
;MLSGVEALLYPQTYLRRDLAEAALQTVEQLVLLRPAEYPPEGLARELNQEGRVRFLTPPPLGERLKTFLDLIQGYEEWGLLMRYPENVALFKGSPGPLEESVSEIKRALRGEDQREDDPVLSARIILALAERLDHKLESLDEELKRLEEKSRFLSRMIVGDIIEVRFPRWVTEVREPHWELPALTERLRAWKKLLPVLSELPETLIVDQPALLEEWADLAPQKMGSRSLGPGLEVTEWLYPLSTRELLELPPSLPQNPSGKTRVYFLHRL
;
A
#
# COMPACT_ATOMS: atom_id res chain seq x y z
N MET A 1 19.42 21.99 -3.89
CA MET A 1 19.31 20.80 -3.04
C MET A 1 18.44 21.20 -1.86
N LEU A 2 17.29 20.56 -1.67
CA LEU A 2 16.37 20.83 -0.56
C LEU A 2 16.84 19.98 0.63
N SER A 3 17.67 20.54 1.49
CA SER A 3 18.15 19.85 2.70
C SER A 3 16.99 19.52 3.65
N GLY A 4 16.88 18.26 4.07
CA GLY A 4 16.13 17.81 5.24
C GLY A 4 14.64 17.52 5.06
N VAL A 5 14.12 17.37 3.84
CA VAL A 5 12.69 17.08 3.65
C VAL A 5 12.43 15.59 3.86
N GLU A 6 11.80 15.28 4.98
CA GLU A 6 11.24 13.97 5.28
C GLU A 6 9.75 13.93 4.91
N ALA A 7 9.29 12.86 4.26
CA ALA A 7 7.89 12.72 3.87
C ALA A 7 7.30 11.34 4.14
N LEU A 8 6.05 11.29 4.57
CA LEU A 8 5.29 10.06 4.73
C LEU A 8 4.75 9.57 3.38
N LEU A 9 5.06 8.33 3.04
CA LEU A 9 4.46 7.66 1.90
C LEU A 9 3.04 7.20 2.27
N TYR A 10 2.03 7.78 1.64
CA TYR A 10 0.62 7.55 1.96
C TYR A 10 -0.18 7.19 0.70
N PRO A 11 -1.09 6.20 0.74
CA PRO A 11 -1.48 5.35 1.88
C PRO A 11 -0.74 3.99 1.91
N GLN A 12 0.43 3.91 1.25
CA GLN A 12 1.22 2.70 1.11
C GLN A 12 1.77 2.19 2.46
N THR A 13 1.83 0.87 2.63
CA THR A 13 2.57 0.19 3.72
C THR A 13 3.71 -0.67 3.20
N TYR A 14 3.79 -0.85 1.89
CA TYR A 14 4.89 -1.51 1.19
C TYR A 14 5.59 -0.51 0.27
N LEU A 15 6.92 -0.57 0.21
CA LEU A 15 7.72 0.32 -0.65
C LEU A 15 8.11 -0.40 -1.94
N ARG A 16 7.31 -0.18 -2.99
CA ARG A 16 7.62 -0.63 -4.35
C ARG A 16 8.88 0.04 -4.89
N ARG A 17 9.65 -0.67 -5.71
CA ARG A 17 10.92 -0.20 -6.30
C ARG A 17 10.73 1.02 -7.19
N ASP A 18 9.73 0.97 -8.05
CA ASP A 18 9.45 2.02 -9.01
C ASP A 18 8.93 3.31 -8.34
N LEU A 19 8.20 3.15 -7.23
CA LEU A 19 7.75 4.24 -6.38
C LEU A 19 8.89 4.83 -5.54
N ALA A 20 9.76 3.99 -4.98
CA ALA A 20 10.91 4.42 -4.20
C ALA A 20 11.84 5.32 -5.01
N GLU A 21 12.12 4.95 -6.27
CA GLU A 21 12.95 5.74 -7.18
C GLU A 21 12.36 7.13 -7.41
N ALA A 22 11.07 7.22 -7.75
CA ALA A 22 10.37 8.50 -7.96
C ALA A 22 10.31 9.36 -6.68
N ALA A 23 9.98 8.74 -5.56
CA ALA A 23 9.80 9.41 -4.28
C ALA A 23 11.13 9.95 -3.74
N LEU A 24 12.23 9.20 -3.86
CA LEU A 24 13.55 9.63 -3.38
C LEU A 24 14.28 10.60 -4.32
N GLN A 25 13.80 10.79 -5.55
CA GLN A 25 14.17 11.97 -6.35
C GLN A 25 13.45 13.23 -5.85
N THR A 26 12.36 13.05 -5.10
CA THR A 26 11.52 14.14 -4.62
C THR A 26 11.94 14.65 -3.24
N VAL A 27 12.24 13.73 -2.32
CA VAL A 27 12.58 13.98 -0.92
C VAL A 27 13.85 13.22 -0.52
N GLU A 28 14.48 13.62 0.58
CA GLU A 28 15.72 12.99 1.04
C GLU A 28 15.46 11.70 1.83
N GLN A 29 14.42 11.71 2.66
CA GLN A 29 14.05 10.58 3.52
C GLN A 29 12.56 10.28 3.42
N LEU A 30 12.23 9.00 3.26
CA LEU A 30 10.86 8.50 3.28
C LEU A 30 10.51 7.94 4.65
N VAL A 31 9.26 8.16 5.06
CA VAL A 31 8.65 7.52 6.21
C VAL A 31 7.64 6.52 5.68
N LEU A 32 7.81 5.25 6.02
CA LEU A 32 6.88 4.19 5.64
C LEU A 32 6.15 3.70 6.88
N LEU A 33 4.82 3.61 6.82
CA LEU A 33 4.06 2.98 7.89
C LEU A 33 4.29 1.48 7.89
N ARG A 34 4.61 0.95 9.07
CA ARG A 34 4.64 -0.48 9.32
C ARG A 34 3.56 -0.88 10.32
N PRO A 35 2.67 -1.82 9.99
CA PRO A 35 1.57 -2.23 10.87
C PRO A 35 2.02 -2.80 12.23
N ALA A 36 3.18 -3.47 12.28
CA ALA A 36 3.76 -4.00 13.50
C ALA A 36 5.29 -4.09 13.42
N GLU A 37 5.93 -4.47 14.52
CA GLU A 37 7.37 -4.43 14.75
C GLU A 37 8.16 -5.64 14.21
N TYR A 38 7.68 -6.31 13.15
CA TYR A 38 8.46 -7.34 12.44
C TYR A 38 9.64 -6.70 11.68
N PRO A 39 10.72 -7.42 11.32
CA PRO A 39 11.84 -6.85 10.56
C PRO A 39 11.42 -6.43 9.14
N PRO A 40 12.00 -5.36 8.56
CA PRO A 40 11.70 -4.96 7.19
C PRO A 40 12.36 -5.92 6.21
N GLU A 41 11.78 -6.04 5.02
CA GLU A 41 12.26 -6.94 3.95
C GLU A 41 12.49 -6.16 2.65
N GLY A 42 13.20 -6.78 1.70
CA GLY A 42 13.46 -6.24 0.37
C GLY A 42 14.10 -4.85 0.36
N LEU A 43 13.67 -4.02 -0.59
CA LEU A 43 14.22 -2.69 -0.83
C LEU A 43 14.09 -1.75 0.38
N ALA A 44 12.99 -1.84 1.13
CA ALA A 44 12.77 -1.01 2.30
C ALA A 44 13.83 -1.25 3.38
N ARG A 45 14.31 -2.49 3.53
CA ARG A 45 15.41 -2.84 4.45
C ARG A 45 16.72 -2.21 4.01
N GLU A 46 17.05 -2.32 2.73
CA GLU A 46 18.29 -1.76 2.15
C GLU A 46 18.32 -0.24 2.35
N LEU A 47 17.26 0.46 1.95
CA LEU A 47 17.15 1.91 2.07
C LEU A 47 17.11 2.40 3.53
N ASN A 48 16.60 1.59 4.46
CA ASN A 48 16.67 1.91 5.89
C ASN A 48 18.11 1.85 6.42
N GLN A 49 18.91 0.86 6.00
CA GLN A 49 20.33 0.80 6.38
C GLN A 49 21.13 1.97 5.83
N GLU A 50 20.72 2.52 4.69
CA GLU A 50 21.27 3.75 4.09
C GLU A 50 20.75 5.05 4.74
N GLY A 51 19.80 4.96 5.67
CA GLY A 51 19.17 6.12 6.33
C GLY A 51 18.18 6.88 5.44
N ARG A 52 17.80 6.34 4.28
CA ARG A 52 16.88 6.97 3.31
C ARG A 52 15.42 6.63 3.56
N VAL A 53 15.15 5.59 4.34
CA VAL A 53 13.80 5.19 4.78
C VAL A 53 13.82 5.06 6.30
N ARG A 54 12.85 5.65 6.98
CA ARG A 54 12.50 5.30 8.37
C ARG A 54 11.13 4.68 8.44
N PHE A 55 10.88 3.94 9.51
CA PHE A 55 9.60 3.30 9.74
C PHE A 55 8.80 4.03 10.80
N LEU A 56 7.58 4.41 10.46
CA LEU A 56 6.57 4.83 11.41
C LEU A 56 5.85 3.56 11.86
N THR A 57 5.96 3.22 13.14
CA THR A 57 5.37 1.99 13.69
C THR A 57 4.44 2.39 14.83
N PRO A 58 3.20 1.85 14.89
CA PRO A 58 2.37 1.97 16.07
C PRO A 58 3.06 1.37 17.32
N PRO A 59 2.53 1.58 18.54
CA PRO A 59 3.05 0.96 19.76
C PRO A 59 3.25 -0.55 19.59
N PRO A 60 4.36 -1.12 20.08
CA PRO A 60 4.71 -2.52 19.82
C PRO A 60 3.67 -3.47 20.42
N LEU A 61 3.40 -4.57 19.72
CA LEU A 61 2.52 -5.65 20.19
C LEU A 61 3.21 -6.53 21.25
N GLY A 62 4.54 -6.57 21.27
CA GLY A 62 5.33 -7.34 22.24
C GLY A 62 5.07 -8.84 22.10
N GLU A 63 4.66 -9.50 23.20
CA GLU A 63 4.37 -10.94 23.22
C GLU A 63 3.25 -11.34 22.24
N ARG A 64 2.35 -10.41 21.89
CA ARG A 64 1.25 -10.65 20.94
C ARG A 64 1.68 -10.63 19.48
N LEU A 65 2.94 -10.26 19.17
CA LEU A 65 3.42 -10.17 17.80
C LEU A 65 3.32 -11.51 17.08
N LYS A 66 3.67 -12.63 17.74
CA LYS A 66 3.58 -13.95 17.14
C LYS A 66 2.13 -14.29 16.74
N THR A 67 1.20 -14.13 17.68
CA THR A 67 -0.23 -14.35 17.42
C THR A 67 -0.76 -13.46 16.31
N PHE A 68 -0.30 -12.20 16.24
CA PHE A 68 -0.64 -11.30 15.15
C PHE A 68 -0.16 -11.85 13.80
N LEU A 69 1.09 -12.29 13.70
CA LEU A 69 1.64 -12.85 12.45
C LEU A 69 0.94 -14.15 12.04
N ASP A 70 0.64 -15.03 12.99
CA ASP A 70 -0.11 -16.27 12.78
C ASP A 70 -1.53 -15.95 12.24
N LEU A 71 -2.16 -14.89 12.76
CA LEU A 71 -3.46 -14.42 12.30
C LEU A 71 -3.40 -13.89 10.85
N ILE A 72 -2.39 -13.08 10.50
CA ILE A 72 -2.22 -12.61 9.11
C ILE A 72 -2.05 -13.79 8.17
N GLN A 73 -1.23 -14.78 8.55
CA GLN A 73 -1.06 -15.99 7.76
C GLN A 73 -2.37 -16.77 7.59
N GLY A 74 -3.14 -16.95 8.67
CA GLY A 74 -4.43 -17.62 8.61
C GLY A 74 -5.42 -16.93 7.66
N TYR A 75 -5.44 -15.59 7.64
CA TYR A 75 -6.27 -14.83 6.69
C TYR A 75 -5.82 -15.02 5.23
N GLU A 76 -4.51 -15.06 4.97
CA GLU A 76 -4.00 -15.31 3.63
C GLU A 76 -4.35 -16.72 3.14
N GLU A 77 -4.17 -17.73 3.98
CA GLU A 77 -4.51 -19.12 3.66
C GLU A 77 -6.02 -19.27 3.40
N TRP A 78 -6.85 -18.65 4.25
CA TRP A 78 -8.29 -18.61 4.05
C TRP A 78 -8.67 -17.91 2.73
N GLY A 79 -8.04 -16.78 2.40
CA GLY A 79 -8.26 -16.08 1.13
C GLY A 79 -7.91 -16.93 -0.09
N LEU A 80 -6.83 -17.70 -0.02
CA LEU A 80 -6.44 -18.65 -1.07
C LEU A 80 -7.46 -19.78 -1.24
N LEU A 81 -7.98 -20.33 -0.15
CA LEU A 81 -9.02 -21.36 -0.19
C LEU A 81 -10.31 -20.84 -0.82
N MET A 82 -10.70 -19.60 -0.51
CA MET A 82 -11.95 -18.99 -1.02
C MET A 82 -11.86 -18.50 -2.47
N ARG A 83 -10.69 -18.58 -3.11
CA ARG A 83 -10.53 -18.24 -4.54
C ARG A 83 -11.33 -19.17 -5.45
N TYR A 84 -11.57 -20.41 -5.03
CA TYR A 84 -12.28 -21.41 -5.85
C TYR A 84 -13.80 -21.30 -5.62
N PRO A 85 -14.61 -21.07 -6.67
CA PRO A 85 -16.06 -20.96 -6.55
C PRO A 85 -16.73 -22.18 -5.91
N GLU A 86 -16.13 -23.36 -6.07
CA GLU A 86 -16.57 -24.61 -5.45
C GLU A 86 -16.47 -24.56 -3.92
N ASN A 87 -15.40 -23.96 -3.40
CA ASN A 87 -15.22 -23.75 -1.97
C ASN A 87 -16.20 -22.69 -1.45
N VAL A 88 -16.47 -21.64 -2.23
CA VAL A 88 -17.50 -20.64 -1.90
C VAL A 88 -18.91 -21.25 -1.92
N ALA A 89 -19.17 -22.22 -2.80
CA ALA A 89 -20.46 -22.89 -2.92
C ALA A 89 -20.79 -23.79 -1.71
N LEU A 90 -19.77 -24.34 -1.02
CA LEU A 90 -19.96 -25.04 0.26
C LEU A 90 -20.65 -24.16 1.32
N PHE A 91 -20.53 -22.84 1.20
CA PHE A 91 -21.11 -21.87 2.14
C PHE A 91 -22.46 -21.28 1.69
N LYS A 92 -22.87 -21.47 0.43
CA LYS A 92 -24.13 -20.90 -0.10
C LYS A 92 -25.40 -21.65 0.35
N GLY A 93 -25.27 -22.85 0.90
CA GLY A 93 -26.39 -23.69 1.33
C GLY A 93 -26.85 -23.48 2.77
N SER A 94 -26.29 -22.50 3.50
CA SER A 94 -26.48 -22.37 4.93
C SER A 94 -26.66 -20.88 5.29
N PRO A 95 -27.88 -20.42 5.62
CA PRO A 95 -28.16 -19.00 5.85
C PRO A 95 -27.80 -18.50 7.27
N GLY A 96 -27.27 -19.35 8.14
CA GLY A 96 -26.84 -19.01 9.51
C GLY A 96 -25.32 -18.98 9.78
N PRO A 97 -24.47 -19.86 9.20
CA PRO A 97 -23.11 -20.03 9.69
C PRO A 97 -22.07 -19.10 9.03
N LEU A 98 -22.38 -18.23 8.09
CA LEU A 98 -21.37 -17.34 7.49
C LEU A 98 -20.87 -16.26 8.47
N GLU A 99 -21.79 -15.65 9.20
CA GLU A 99 -21.45 -14.73 10.28
C GLU A 99 -20.79 -15.49 11.44
N GLU A 100 -21.27 -16.70 11.77
CA GLU A 100 -20.67 -17.54 12.80
C GLU A 100 -19.28 -18.04 12.40
N SER A 101 -19.00 -18.40 11.15
CA SER A 101 -17.69 -18.90 10.69
C SER A 101 -16.61 -17.81 10.71
N VAL A 102 -16.93 -16.61 10.23
CA VAL A 102 -15.99 -15.48 10.30
C VAL A 102 -15.83 -15.04 11.75
N SER A 103 -16.90 -15.07 12.54
CA SER A 103 -16.85 -14.79 13.98
C SER A 103 -16.13 -15.88 14.76
N GLU A 104 -16.17 -17.14 14.32
CA GLU A 104 -15.51 -18.31 14.91
C GLU A 104 -14.06 -18.39 14.50
N ILE A 105 -13.69 -18.01 13.28
CA ILE A 105 -12.30 -17.76 12.89
C ILE A 105 -11.75 -16.61 13.75
N LYS A 106 -12.50 -15.50 13.88
CA LYS A 106 -12.14 -14.41 14.79
C LYS A 106 -12.06 -14.87 16.25
N ARG A 107 -12.95 -15.75 16.73
CA ARG A 107 -13.03 -16.22 18.12
C ARG A 107 -11.95 -17.26 18.44
N ALA A 108 -11.73 -18.22 17.55
CA ALA A 108 -10.70 -19.26 17.66
C ALA A 108 -9.30 -18.66 17.59
N LEU A 109 -9.13 -17.55 16.87
CA LEU A 109 -7.83 -16.87 16.74
C LEU A 109 -7.58 -15.80 17.82
N ARG A 110 -8.62 -15.20 18.43
CA ARG A 110 -8.47 -14.17 19.48
C ARG A 110 -8.44 -14.71 20.92
N GLY A 111 -8.73 -15.99 21.12
CA GLY A 111 -8.96 -16.57 22.45
C GLY A 111 -10.32 -16.12 23.00
N GLU A 112 -10.98 -16.99 23.79
CA GLU A 112 -12.37 -16.81 24.21
C GLU A 112 -12.68 -15.55 25.06
N ASP A 113 -11.65 -14.77 25.46
CA ASP A 113 -11.77 -13.65 26.40
C ASP A 113 -11.80 -12.24 25.79
N GLN A 114 -11.58 -12.03 24.49
CA GLN A 114 -11.60 -10.68 23.89
C GLN A 114 -12.96 -10.36 23.26
N ARG A 115 -13.89 -9.88 24.09
CA ARG A 115 -15.26 -9.48 23.69
C ARG A 115 -15.38 -8.11 23.01
N GLU A 116 -14.32 -7.32 22.92
CA GLU A 116 -14.34 -6.03 22.21
C GLU A 116 -13.48 -6.07 20.95
N ASP A 117 -14.05 -5.65 19.82
CA ASP A 117 -13.38 -5.51 18.54
C ASP A 117 -12.34 -4.38 18.67
N ASP A 118 -11.08 -4.69 18.95
CA ASP A 118 -10.00 -3.70 18.98
C ASP A 118 -9.86 -3.08 17.57
N PRO A 119 -10.26 -1.80 17.39
CA PRO A 119 -10.26 -1.16 16.08
C PRO A 119 -8.85 -0.91 15.57
N VAL A 120 -7.88 -0.74 16.48
CA VAL A 120 -6.47 -0.54 16.18
C VAL A 120 -5.87 -1.85 15.69
N LEU A 121 -6.11 -2.95 16.39
CA LEU A 121 -5.66 -4.28 15.95
C LEU A 121 -6.23 -4.62 14.57
N SER A 122 -7.52 -4.40 14.37
CA SER A 122 -8.20 -4.63 13.09
C SER A 122 -7.59 -3.81 11.95
N ALA A 123 -7.24 -2.55 12.21
CA ALA A 123 -6.57 -1.70 11.24
C ALA A 123 -5.15 -2.19 10.91
N ARG A 124 -4.36 -2.62 11.91
CA ARG A 124 -3.06 -3.25 11.67
C ARG A 124 -3.17 -4.48 10.79
N ILE A 125 -4.19 -5.31 11.01
CA ILE A 125 -4.43 -6.52 10.22
C ILE A 125 -4.67 -6.19 8.75
N ILE A 126 -5.59 -5.25 8.47
CA ILE A 126 -5.90 -4.81 7.10
C ILE A 126 -4.64 -4.30 6.40
N LEU A 127 -3.86 -3.46 7.07
CA LEU A 127 -2.65 -2.87 6.50
C LEU A 127 -1.49 -3.86 6.34
N ALA A 128 -1.40 -4.88 7.20
CA ALA A 128 -0.41 -5.96 7.05
C ALA A 128 -0.77 -6.89 5.88
N LEU A 129 -2.06 -7.21 5.71
CA LEU A 129 -2.53 -7.94 4.54
C LEU A 129 -2.31 -7.15 3.25
N ALA A 130 -2.55 -5.84 3.28
CA ALA A 130 -2.26 -4.93 2.19
C ALA A 130 -0.75 -4.91 1.84
N GLU A 131 0.13 -4.81 2.84
CA GLU A 131 1.60 -4.87 2.65
C GLU A 131 2.03 -6.18 1.98
N ARG A 132 1.51 -7.33 2.46
CA ARG A 132 1.82 -8.64 1.87
C ARG A 132 1.29 -8.79 0.45
N LEU A 133 0.10 -8.25 0.18
CA LEU A 133 -0.49 -8.24 -1.16
C LEU A 133 0.37 -7.43 -2.13
N ASP A 134 0.79 -6.23 -1.74
CA ASP A 134 1.62 -5.36 -2.58
C ASP A 134 2.99 -6.01 -2.88
N HIS A 135 3.62 -6.62 -1.87
CA HIS A 135 4.85 -7.38 -2.06
C HIS A 135 4.67 -8.55 -3.05
N LYS A 136 3.58 -9.32 -2.91
CA LYS A 136 3.27 -10.42 -3.83
C LYS A 136 3.01 -9.94 -5.26
N LEU A 137 2.30 -8.81 -5.42
CA LEU A 137 2.03 -8.22 -6.73
C LEU A 137 3.32 -7.76 -7.40
N GLU A 138 4.21 -7.06 -6.67
CA GLU A 138 5.51 -6.65 -7.22
C GLU A 138 6.36 -7.86 -7.61
N SER A 139 6.41 -8.91 -6.78
CA SER A 139 7.14 -10.15 -7.11
C SER A 139 6.59 -10.81 -8.38
N LEU A 140 5.27 -10.85 -8.56
CA LEU A 140 4.63 -11.40 -9.75
C LEU A 140 4.95 -10.56 -11.00
N ASP A 141 4.97 -9.24 -10.87
CA ASP A 141 5.33 -8.34 -11.97
C ASP A 141 6.81 -8.52 -12.39
N GLU A 142 7.72 -8.69 -11.43
CA GLU A 142 9.13 -9.00 -11.72
C GLU A 142 9.29 -10.35 -12.42
N GLU A 143 8.58 -11.38 -11.96
CA GLU A 143 8.59 -12.70 -12.59
C GLU A 143 8.04 -12.67 -14.01
N LEU A 144 6.93 -11.95 -14.23
CA LEU A 144 6.33 -11.78 -15.55
C LEU A 144 7.32 -11.09 -16.50
N LYS A 145 7.96 -9.99 -16.08
CA LYS A 145 8.99 -9.31 -16.89
C LYS A 145 10.14 -10.25 -17.26
N ARG A 146 10.64 -11.05 -16.31
CA ARG A 146 11.70 -12.04 -16.57
C ARG A 146 11.27 -13.11 -17.58
N LEU A 147 10.02 -13.58 -17.51
CA LEU A 147 9.46 -14.54 -18.46
C LEU A 147 9.32 -13.92 -19.86
N GLU A 148 8.90 -12.66 -19.95
CA GLU A 148 8.83 -11.94 -21.22
C GLU A 148 10.21 -11.78 -21.86
N GLU A 149 11.23 -11.38 -21.10
CA GLU A 149 12.60 -11.24 -21.60
C GLU A 149 13.14 -12.57 -22.11
N LYS A 150 12.94 -13.67 -21.37
CA LYS A 150 13.30 -15.01 -21.81
C LYS A 150 12.54 -15.43 -23.07
N SER A 151 11.25 -15.14 -23.14
CA SER A 151 10.43 -15.43 -24.33
C SER A 151 10.92 -14.66 -25.56
N ARG A 152 11.23 -13.37 -25.41
CA ARG A 152 11.82 -12.54 -26.48
C ARG A 152 13.18 -13.08 -26.91
N PHE A 153 14.02 -13.46 -25.95
CA PHE A 153 15.33 -14.04 -26.23
C PHE A 153 15.23 -15.37 -26.99
N LEU A 154 14.38 -16.29 -26.54
CA LEU A 154 14.13 -17.56 -27.22
C LEU A 154 13.56 -17.35 -28.63
N SER A 155 12.62 -16.40 -28.78
CA SER A 155 12.06 -16.06 -30.09
C SER A 155 13.14 -15.58 -31.05
N ARG A 156 14.06 -14.71 -30.60
CA ARG A 156 15.20 -14.26 -31.40
C ARG A 156 16.14 -15.41 -31.78
N MET A 157 16.42 -16.33 -30.86
CA MET A 157 17.29 -17.48 -31.13
C MET A 157 16.68 -18.49 -32.10
N ILE A 158 15.36 -18.72 -32.04
CA ILE A 158 14.68 -19.73 -32.87
C ILE A 158 14.42 -19.21 -34.29
N VAL A 159 14.01 -17.94 -34.42
CA VAL A 159 13.59 -17.37 -35.71
C VAL A 159 14.75 -16.66 -36.44
N GLY A 160 15.80 -16.25 -35.73
CA GLY A 160 16.79 -15.29 -36.25
C GLY A 160 16.17 -13.90 -36.46
N ASP A 161 16.99 -12.90 -36.85
CA ASP A 161 16.55 -11.50 -37.07
C ASP A 161 15.61 -11.30 -38.28
N ILE A 162 15.05 -12.38 -38.84
CA ILE A 162 14.25 -12.36 -40.06
C ILE A 162 12.76 -12.49 -39.71
N ILE A 163 12.12 -11.32 -39.61
CA ILE A 163 10.71 -11.03 -39.94
C ILE A 163 9.64 -11.78 -39.12
N GLU A 164 9.02 -11.02 -38.20
CA GLU A 164 7.59 -11.01 -37.83
C GLU A 164 6.82 -12.33 -37.59
N VAL A 165 7.46 -13.46 -37.28
CA VAL A 165 6.72 -14.61 -36.73
C VAL A 165 6.44 -14.36 -35.25
N ARG A 166 5.39 -13.59 -34.96
CA ARG A 166 4.79 -13.57 -33.63
C ARG A 166 4.24 -14.97 -33.38
N PHE A 167 4.83 -15.71 -32.44
CA PHE A 167 4.18 -16.89 -31.89
C PHE A 167 2.71 -16.52 -31.59
N PRO A 168 1.73 -17.37 -31.95
CA PRO A 168 0.35 -17.11 -31.58
C PRO A 168 0.34 -16.81 -30.08
N ARG A 169 -0.20 -15.64 -29.71
CA ARG A 169 -0.30 -15.18 -28.32
C ARG A 169 -1.21 -16.16 -27.56
N TRP A 170 -0.67 -17.31 -27.18
CA TRP A 170 -1.18 -18.14 -26.10
C TRP A 170 -0.87 -17.49 -24.74
N VAL A 171 -0.11 -16.39 -24.78
CA VAL A 171 0.12 -15.45 -23.70
C VAL A 171 -1.21 -14.74 -23.44
N THR A 172 -1.83 -15.13 -22.33
CA THR A 172 -2.84 -14.37 -21.60
C THR A 172 -2.57 -12.89 -21.77
N GLU A 173 -3.57 -12.08 -22.15
CA GLU A 173 -3.39 -10.62 -22.24
C GLU A 173 -2.64 -10.13 -21.02
N VAL A 174 -1.39 -9.71 -21.21
CA VAL A 174 -0.60 -9.11 -20.17
C VAL A 174 -1.27 -7.78 -19.89
N ARG A 175 -2.11 -7.75 -18.86
CA ARG A 175 -2.63 -6.50 -18.33
C ARG A 175 -1.43 -5.78 -17.73
N GLU A 176 -1.22 -4.54 -18.15
CA GLU A 176 -0.25 -3.68 -17.50
C GLU A 176 -0.60 -3.62 -15.99
N PRO A 177 0.41 -3.65 -15.11
CA PRO A 177 0.17 -3.62 -13.68
C PRO A 177 -0.63 -2.36 -13.34
N HIS A 178 -1.81 -2.55 -12.76
CA HIS A 178 -2.64 -1.43 -12.33
C HIS A 178 -1.91 -0.70 -11.21
N TRP A 179 -1.64 0.59 -11.41
CA TRP A 179 -0.92 1.41 -10.43
C TRP A 179 -1.79 1.74 -9.20
N GLU A 180 -3.12 1.58 -9.33
CA GLU A 180 -4.09 1.74 -8.26
C GLU A 180 -3.85 0.73 -7.13
N LEU A 181 -3.81 1.23 -5.90
CA LEU A 181 -3.69 0.36 -4.73
C LEU A 181 -4.95 -0.49 -4.56
N PRO A 182 -4.84 -1.83 -4.48
CA PRO A 182 -5.97 -2.68 -4.19
C PRO A 182 -6.60 -2.32 -2.84
N ALA A 183 -7.94 -2.29 -2.78
CA ALA A 183 -8.70 -2.00 -1.56
C ALA A 183 -8.32 -0.65 -0.92
N LEU A 184 -8.12 0.39 -1.74
CA LEU A 184 -7.75 1.74 -1.29
C LEU A 184 -8.69 2.24 -0.17
N THR A 185 -10.00 2.13 -0.33
CA THR A 185 -10.99 2.56 0.68
C THR A 185 -10.77 1.89 2.04
N GLU A 186 -10.51 0.59 2.06
CA GLU A 186 -10.25 -0.18 3.28
C GLU A 186 -8.93 0.25 3.92
N ARG A 187 -7.89 0.51 3.12
CA ARG A 187 -6.61 1.04 3.60
C ARG A 187 -6.79 2.41 4.24
N LEU A 188 -7.49 3.33 3.59
CA LEU A 188 -7.77 4.67 4.09
C LEU A 188 -8.51 4.62 5.44
N ARG A 189 -9.52 3.75 5.55
CA ARG A 189 -10.23 3.51 6.83
C ARG A 189 -9.33 2.94 7.91
N ALA A 190 -8.43 2.02 7.56
CA ALA A 190 -7.48 1.44 8.50
C ALA A 190 -6.45 2.48 8.98
N TRP A 191 -5.93 3.30 8.06
CA TRP A 191 -5.08 4.45 8.38
C TRP A 191 -5.76 5.37 9.39
N LYS A 192 -6.99 5.82 9.12
CA LYS A 192 -7.76 6.68 10.03
C LYS A 192 -7.90 6.09 11.43
N LYS A 193 -8.13 4.78 11.54
CA LYS A 193 -8.20 4.08 12.83
C LYS A 193 -6.85 4.00 13.56
N LEU A 194 -5.74 4.02 12.83
CA LEU A 194 -4.39 3.99 13.42
C LEU A 194 -3.85 5.36 13.81
N LEU A 195 -4.26 6.44 13.14
CA LEU A 195 -3.77 7.78 13.41
C LEU A 195 -3.67 8.11 14.92
N PRO A 196 -4.69 7.84 15.76
CA PRO A 196 -4.63 8.21 17.19
C PRO A 196 -3.46 7.58 17.96
N VAL A 197 -2.97 6.41 17.53
CA VAL A 197 -1.86 5.71 18.19
C VAL A 197 -0.50 5.95 17.52
N LEU A 198 -0.48 6.59 16.35
CA LEU A 198 0.76 6.95 15.67
C LEU A 198 1.38 8.19 16.32
N SER A 199 2.68 8.09 16.60
CA SER A 199 3.53 9.20 17.01
C SER A 199 3.80 10.16 15.84
N GLU A 200 4.60 11.19 16.10
CA GLU A 200 4.98 12.30 15.21
C GLU A 200 4.93 11.97 13.70
N LEU A 201 3.96 12.59 13.03
CA LEU A 201 3.77 12.51 11.58
C LEU A 201 4.57 13.63 10.91
N PRO A 202 5.32 13.35 9.83
CA PRO A 202 5.94 14.40 9.01
C PRO A 202 4.90 15.37 8.47
N GLU A 203 5.26 16.64 8.34
CA GLU A 203 4.41 17.68 7.72
C GLU A 203 4.33 17.55 6.18
N THR A 204 5.05 16.59 5.61
CA THR A 204 5.09 16.33 4.16
C THR A 204 4.59 14.93 3.85
N LEU A 205 3.76 14.81 2.81
CA LEU A 205 3.26 13.55 2.28
C LEU A 205 3.75 13.33 0.85
N ILE A 206 3.94 12.06 0.48
CA ILE A 206 4.04 11.60 -0.91
C ILE A 206 2.86 10.69 -1.17
N VAL A 207 2.13 10.98 -2.25
CA VAL A 207 0.93 10.27 -2.66
C VAL A 207 1.03 9.91 -4.14
N ASP A 208 0.75 8.66 -4.47
CA ASP A 208 0.71 8.14 -5.85
C ASP A 208 -0.70 7.73 -6.28
N GLN A 209 -1.71 8.05 -5.45
CA GLN A 209 -3.12 7.73 -5.71
C GLN A 209 -3.91 9.01 -6.10
N PRO A 210 -4.32 9.18 -7.37
CA PRO A 210 -5.12 10.30 -7.88
C PRO A 210 -6.52 10.34 -7.28
N ALA A 211 -7.08 9.21 -6.83
CA ALA A 211 -8.34 9.22 -6.08
C ALA A 211 -8.27 10.12 -4.83
N LEU A 212 -7.10 10.24 -4.18
CA LEU A 212 -6.90 11.15 -3.05
C LEU A 212 -6.82 12.61 -3.48
N LEU A 213 -6.34 12.90 -4.69
CA LEU A 213 -6.34 14.26 -5.22
C LEU A 213 -7.78 14.75 -5.41
N GLU A 214 -8.66 13.89 -5.93
CA GLU A 214 -10.09 14.18 -6.06
C GLU A 214 -10.77 14.33 -4.69
N GLU A 215 -10.51 13.41 -3.76
CA GLU A 215 -11.09 13.44 -2.41
C GLU A 215 -10.68 14.70 -1.63
N TRP A 216 -9.46 15.19 -1.83
CA TRP A 216 -8.95 16.37 -1.12
C TRP A 216 -9.15 17.70 -1.88
N ALA A 217 -9.79 17.69 -3.05
CA ALA A 217 -9.97 18.90 -3.85
C ALA A 217 -10.72 20.02 -3.11
N ASP A 218 -11.71 19.66 -2.29
CA ASP A 218 -12.56 20.59 -1.55
C ASP A 218 -11.90 21.16 -0.29
N LEU A 219 -10.66 20.76 0.03
CA LEU A 219 -9.90 21.22 1.20
C LEU A 219 -9.12 22.52 0.92
N ALA A 220 -9.48 23.23 -0.15
CA ALA A 220 -8.86 24.47 -0.62
C ALA A 220 -7.31 24.42 -0.71
N PRO A 221 -6.71 23.41 -1.36
CA PRO A 221 -5.27 23.33 -1.50
C PRO A 221 -4.72 24.41 -2.44
N GLN A 222 -3.48 24.84 -2.19
CA GLN A 222 -2.74 25.74 -3.05
C GLN A 222 -1.71 24.95 -3.87
N LYS A 223 -1.81 24.97 -5.21
CA LYS A 223 -0.76 24.41 -6.07
C LYS A 223 0.49 25.28 -6.00
N MET A 224 1.60 24.69 -5.59
CA MET A 224 2.89 25.38 -5.42
C MET A 224 3.78 25.26 -6.65
N GLY A 225 3.71 24.12 -7.35
CA GLY A 225 4.52 23.89 -8.54
C GLY A 225 4.31 22.53 -9.17
N SER A 226 5.00 22.32 -10.29
CA SER A 226 5.14 21.01 -10.92
C SER A 226 6.54 20.84 -11.50
N ARG A 227 7.04 19.61 -11.51
CA ARG A 227 8.30 19.23 -12.16
C ARG A 227 8.19 17.85 -12.80
N SER A 228 8.85 17.66 -13.94
CA SER A 228 9.05 16.33 -14.52
C SER A 228 10.24 15.65 -13.84
N LEU A 229 10.09 14.36 -13.51
CA LEU A 229 11.16 13.50 -13.00
C LEU A 229 11.75 12.58 -14.08
N GLY A 230 11.17 12.59 -15.28
CA GLY A 230 11.59 11.73 -16.38
C GLY A 230 10.46 11.48 -17.37
N PRO A 231 10.69 10.60 -18.36
CA PRO A 231 9.70 10.24 -19.36
C PRO A 231 8.45 9.65 -18.67
N GLY A 232 7.31 10.31 -18.85
CA GLY A 232 6.03 9.82 -18.33
C GLY A 232 5.87 9.94 -16.80
N LEU A 233 6.70 10.73 -16.11
CA LEU A 233 6.58 10.93 -14.65
C LEU A 233 6.65 12.42 -14.30
N GLU A 234 5.61 12.91 -13.64
CA GLU A 234 5.45 14.29 -13.18
C GLU A 234 5.17 14.30 -11.67
N VAL A 235 5.68 15.32 -10.99
CA VAL A 235 5.37 15.56 -9.58
C VAL A 235 4.80 16.94 -9.42
N THR A 236 3.62 16.99 -8.82
CA THR A 236 2.95 18.24 -8.46
C THR A 236 3.03 18.46 -6.95
N GLU A 237 3.40 19.66 -6.55
CA GLU A 237 3.45 20.07 -5.15
C GLU A 237 2.21 20.89 -4.80
N TRP A 238 1.54 20.49 -3.72
CA TRP A 238 0.35 21.14 -3.18
C TRP A 238 0.55 21.44 -1.70
N LEU A 239 0.03 22.58 -1.25
CA LEU A 239 0.01 22.98 0.15
C LEU A 239 -1.42 22.99 0.65
N TYR A 240 -1.73 22.10 1.58
CA TYR A 240 -3.03 21.99 2.22
C TYR A 240 -3.04 22.82 3.51
N PRO A 241 -4.09 23.60 3.77
CA PRO A 241 -4.24 24.37 5.00
C PRO A 241 -4.74 23.50 6.16
N LEU A 242 -4.16 22.31 6.35
CA LEU A 242 -4.48 21.37 7.42
C LEU A 242 -3.20 20.74 7.96
N SER A 243 -3.16 20.41 9.24
CA SER A 243 -2.10 19.54 9.77
C SER A 243 -2.17 18.15 9.13
N THR A 244 -1.07 17.41 9.15
CA THR A 244 -1.01 16.11 8.48
C THR A 244 -2.01 15.14 9.09
N ARG A 245 -2.18 15.18 10.42
CA ARG A 245 -3.18 14.38 11.11
C ARG A 245 -4.60 14.70 10.64
N GLU A 246 -4.98 15.98 10.59
CA GLU A 246 -6.30 16.40 10.11
C GLU A 246 -6.54 15.99 8.66
N LEU A 247 -5.53 16.13 7.79
CA LEU A 247 -5.67 15.74 6.38
C LEU A 247 -5.89 14.23 6.23
N LEU A 248 -5.14 13.41 6.96
CA LEU A 248 -5.24 11.95 6.91
C LEU A 248 -6.51 11.41 7.59
N GLU A 249 -7.22 12.21 8.39
CA GLU A 249 -8.54 11.85 8.93
C GLU A 249 -9.65 11.87 7.88
N LEU A 250 -9.35 12.37 6.67
CA LEU A 250 -10.28 12.50 5.54
C LEU A 250 -11.50 13.33 5.93
N PRO A 251 -11.30 14.62 6.26
CA PRO A 251 -12.39 15.49 6.65
C PRO A 251 -13.24 15.77 5.41
N PRO A 252 -14.59 15.76 5.54
CA PRO A 252 -15.47 15.98 4.40
C PRO A 252 -15.44 17.42 3.87
N SER A 253 -14.89 18.35 4.64
CA SER A 253 -14.73 19.76 4.28
C SER A 253 -13.66 20.42 5.15
N LEU A 254 -13.22 21.61 4.75
CA LEU A 254 -12.26 22.38 5.53
C LEU A 254 -12.83 22.72 6.93
N PRO A 255 -12.17 22.34 8.03
CA PRO A 255 -12.58 22.74 9.37
C PRO A 255 -12.53 24.26 9.56
N GLN A 256 -13.38 24.78 10.45
CA GLN A 256 -13.48 26.22 10.71
C GLN A 256 -12.19 26.83 11.25
N ASN A 257 -11.41 26.05 12.01
CA ASN A 257 -10.13 26.45 12.60
C ASN A 257 -9.06 25.39 12.28
N PRO A 258 -8.42 25.45 11.10
CA PRO A 258 -7.36 24.50 10.76
C PRO A 258 -6.13 24.71 11.65
N SER A 259 -5.53 23.61 12.13
CA SER A 259 -4.45 23.67 13.12
C SER A 259 -3.04 23.64 12.53
N GLY A 260 -2.88 23.56 11.20
CA GLY A 260 -1.55 23.49 10.57
C GLY A 260 -1.55 23.59 9.05
N LYS A 261 -0.42 23.22 8.44
CA LYS A 261 -0.27 23.09 6.99
C LYS A 261 0.44 21.77 6.66
N THR A 262 0.07 21.15 5.55
CA THR A 262 0.67 19.91 5.06
C THR A 262 1.10 20.09 3.62
N ARG A 263 2.35 19.77 3.32
CA ARG A 263 2.85 19.73 1.96
C ARG A 263 2.59 18.34 1.38
N VAL A 264 2.01 18.25 0.20
CA VAL A 264 1.72 16.97 -0.47
C VAL A 264 2.38 16.99 -1.85
N TYR A 265 3.21 16.00 -2.11
CA TYR A 265 3.74 15.71 -3.43
C TYR A 265 2.92 14.58 -4.06
N PHE A 266 2.15 14.91 -5.10
CA PHE A 266 1.47 13.90 -5.91
C PHE A 266 2.37 13.46 -7.05
N LEU A 267 2.66 12.16 -7.09
CA LEU A 267 3.40 11.50 -8.15
C LEU A 267 2.40 11.03 -9.23
N HIS A 268 2.53 11.58 -10.44
CA HIS A 268 1.68 11.29 -11.59
C HIS A 268 2.48 10.55 -12.66
N ARG A 269 1.92 9.46 -13.19
CA ARG A 269 2.42 8.86 -14.44
C ARG A 269 1.53 9.30 -15.60
N LEU A 270 2.15 9.86 -16.65
CA LEU A 270 1.50 10.38 -17.86
C LEU A 270 1.30 9.29 -18.91
#